data_AF-A0A2M7YQG5-F1
#
_entry.id   AF-A0A2M7YQG5-F1
#
_cell.length_a   1.000
_cell.length_b   1.000
_cell.length_c   1.000
_cell.angle_alpha   90.00
_cell.angle_beta   90.00
_cell.angle_gamma   90.00
#
_symmetry.space_group_name_H-M   'P 1'
#
loop_
_entity.id
_entity.type
_entity.pdbx_description
1 polymer ?
#
loop_
_entity_poly.entity_id
_entity_poly.type
_entity_poly.pdbx_seq_one_letter_code
_entity_poly.pdbx_strand_id
1 'polypeptide(L)'
;MISPDNHAGFRILTQGGNSAKTPLILVAAMLLLSAGCGGKEQDLRVDQLTPGELTYVTRIVTLERAKAVTLVDRTTGDALLDSLAAAWGDSSLERTLAGMTTDPVRARQVNELLQRLLTAEQDSLVKAPRPDRLQAPLPTTLPEIRPESQSGY
;
A
#
# COMPACT_ATOMS: atom_id res chain seq x y z
N MET A 1 -56.46 -40.96 6.72
CA MET A 1 -55.71 -40.85 5.46
C MET A 1 -54.24 -40.76 5.84
N ILE A 2 -53.57 -41.90 6.05
CA ILE A 2 -52.78 -42.69 5.08
C ILE A 2 -51.46 -41.97 4.73
N SER A 3 -50.39 -42.39 5.43
CA SER A 3 -48.99 -42.44 4.97
C SER A 3 -48.88 -43.38 3.75
N PRO A 4 -47.92 -43.28 2.80
CA PRO A 4 -46.52 -43.63 3.12
C PRO A 4 -45.39 -42.97 2.28
N ASP A 5 -44.22 -42.93 2.92
CA ASP A 5 -42.91 -43.43 2.50
C ASP A 5 -42.55 -43.52 1.00
N ASN A 6 -41.36 -43.00 0.67
CA ASN A 6 -40.54 -43.59 -0.38
C ASN A 6 -39.07 -43.69 0.06
N HIS A 7 -38.72 -44.92 0.45
CA HIS A 7 -37.37 -45.42 0.59
C HIS A 7 -36.73 -45.64 -0.80
N ALA A 8 -35.50 -45.19 -0.99
CA ALA A 8 -34.60 -45.77 -1.98
C ALA A 8 -33.29 -46.11 -1.26
N GLY A 9 -33.21 -47.37 -0.84
CA GLY A 9 -32.00 -47.97 -0.33
C GLY A 9 -31.01 -48.24 -1.47
N PHE A 10 -29.74 -47.98 -1.21
CA PHE A 10 -28.64 -48.51 -2.00
C PHE A 10 -27.69 -49.26 -1.07
N ARG A 11 -27.80 -50.59 -1.10
CA ARG A 11 -26.80 -51.53 -0.58
C ARG A 11 -25.85 -51.84 -1.74
N ILE A 12 -24.55 -51.56 -1.58
CA ILE A 12 -23.51 -52.35 -2.25
C ILE A 12 -22.53 -52.88 -1.20
N LEU A 13 -22.65 -54.19 -1.04
CA LEU A 13 -21.64 -55.23 -0.82
C LEU A 13 -20.23 -54.79 -0.42
N THR A 14 -19.89 -55.20 0.79
CA THR A 14 -18.55 -55.54 1.26
C THR A 14 -17.91 -56.62 0.37
N GLN A 15 -16.69 -56.39 -0.10
CA GLN A 15 -15.79 -57.45 -0.55
C GLN A 15 -14.42 -57.21 0.11
N GLY A 16 -14.04 -58.12 0.99
CA GLY A 16 -12.74 -58.13 1.66
C GLY A 16 -11.65 -58.77 0.79
N GLY A 17 -10.39 -58.58 1.19
CA GLY A 17 -9.28 -59.41 0.71
C GLY A 17 -7.92 -58.74 0.63
N ASN A 18 -7.26 -58.60 1.78
CA ASN A 18 -5.84 -58.86 2.06
C ASN A 18 -4.70 -58.25 1.20
N SER A 19 -3.86 -57.52 1.94
CA SER A 19 -2.40 -57.72 2.02
C SER A 19 -1.53 -57.27 0.83
N ALA A 20 -0.95 -56.08 0.94
CA ALA A 20 0.47 -55.85 0.68
C ALA A 20 0.91 -54.42 1.08
N LYS A 21 1.85 -54.36 2.02
CA LYS A 21 3.07 -53.52 2.03
C LYS A 21 2.93 -51.99 1.73
N THR A 22 3.03 -51.22 2.80
CA THR A 22 3.62 -49.88 3.01
C THR A 22 4.76 -49.48 2.03
N PRO A 23 5.21 -48.20 1.98
CA PRO A 23 4.53 -46.92 1.68
C PRO A 23 5.33 -46.07 0.65
N LEU A 24 4.70 -45.27 -0.22
CA LEU A 24 5.44 -44.26 -1.02
C LEU A 24 4.42 -43.20 -1.48
N ILE A 25 4.20 -42.12 -0.73
CA ILE A 25 4.91 -40.83 -0.90
C ILE A 25 5.25 -40.59 -2.38
N LEU A 26 4.32 -40.11 -3.23
CA LEU A 26 4.67 -39.40 -4.48
C LEU A 26 3.49 -38.84 -5.31
N VAL A 27 2.40 -38.33 -4.72
CA VAL A 27 1.39 -37.57 -5.50
C VAL A 27 0.96 -36.28 -4.79
N ALA A 28 1.93 -35.55 -4.25
CA ALA A 28 1.71 -34.21 -3.65
C ALA A 28 2.52 -33.10 -4.34
N ALA A 29 3.12 -33.36 -5.50
CA ALA A 29 4.13 -32.45 -6.09
C ALA A 29 3.77 -31.88 -7.47
N MET A 30 2.50 -31.95 -7.91
CA MET A 30 2.15 -31.56 -9.29
C MET A 30 0.92 -30.65 -9.35
N LEU A 31 1.04 -29.43 -8.79
CA LEU A 31 0.33 -28.20 -9.22
C LEU A 31 0.70 -26.95 -8.37
N LEU A 32 1.95 -26.83 -7.92
CA LEU A 32 2.47 -25.64 -7.23
C LEU A 32 3.35 -24.76 -8.13
N LEU A 33 3.12 -24.81 -9.46
CA LEU A 33 3.88 -24.04 -10.46
C LEU A 33 3.01 -23.00 -11.18
N SER A 34 2.06 -22.38 -10.49
CA SER A 34 1.79 -20.96 -10.72
C SER A 34 2.97 -20.17 -10.14
N ALA A 35 4.13 -20.33 -10.78
CA ALA A 35 5.24 -19.41 -10.67
C ALA A 35 4.66 -18.04 -11.00
N GLY A 36 4.38 -17.25 -9.96
CA GLY A 36 4.10 -15.85 -10.10
C GLY A 36 5.27 -15.28 -10.88
N CYS A 37 5.03 -14.92 -12.14
CA CYS A 37 5.82 -13.93 -12.86
C CYS A 37 5.62 -12.58 -12.15
N GLY A 38 5.96 -12.52 -10.86
CA GLY A 38 6.19 -11.29 -10.14
C GLY A 38 7.54 -10.78 -10.63
N GLY A 39 7.55 -10.14 -11.79
CA GLY A 39 8.64 -9.22 -12.11
C GLY A 39 8.78 -8.30 -10.91
N LYS A 40 9.99 -8.17 -10.35
CA LYS A 40 10.25 -7.28 -9.23
C LYS A 40 9.72 -5.91 -9.63
N GLU A 41 8.58 -5.53 -9.06
CA GLU A 41 7.97 -4.24 -9.32
C GLU A 41 9.01 -3.22 -8.85
N GLN A 42 9.56 -2.46 -9.79
CA GLN A 42 10.68 -1.60 -9.50
C GLN A 42 10.19 -0.44 -8.64
N ASP A 43 10.77 -0.28 -7.46
CA ASP A 43 10.48 0.84 -6.57
C ASP A 43 10.57 2.17 -7.32
N LEU A 44 9.45 2.88 -7.37
CA LEU A 44 9.37 4.17 -8.01
C LEU A 44 10.26 5.19 -7.29
N ARG A 45 11.05 5.95 -8.03
CA ARG A 45 11.91 7.03 -7.52
C ARG A 45 11.33 8.40 -7.86
N VAL A 46 11.73 9.44 -7.13
CA VAL A 46 11.25 10.82 -7.34
C VAL A 46 11.55 11.33 -8.75
N ASP A 47 12.71 10.97 -9.31
CA ASP A 47 13.14 11.33 -10.67
C ASP A 47 12.34 10.62 -11.78
N GLN A 48 11.50 9.65 -11.43
CA GLN A 48 10.64 8.91 -12.34
C GLN A 48 9.18 9.37 -12.29
N LEU A 49 8.85 10.37 -11.46
CA LEU A 49 7.51 10.95 -11.39
C LEU A 49 7.21 11.78 -12.64
N THR A 50 5.98 11.66 -13.14
CA THR A 50 5.45 12.65 -14.08
C THR A 50 5.31 14.01 -13.40
N PRO A 51 5.25 15.13 -14.14
CA PRO A 51 5.06 16.46 -13.54
C PRO A 51 3.80 16.57 -12.65
N GLY A 52 2.72 15.88 -13.03
CA GLY A 52 1.48 15.83 -12.26
C GLY A 52 1.66 15.08 -10.94
N GLU A 53 2.27 13.89 -10.98
CA GLU A 53 2.54 13.09 -9.78
C GLU A 53 3.53 13.80 -8.85
N LEU A 54 4.55 14.47 -9.40
CA LEU A 54 5.50 15.27 -8.62
C LEU A 54 4.77 16.41 -7.89
N THR A 55 3.88 17.13 -8.59
CA THR A 55 3.07 18.19 -7.98
C THR A 55 2.19 17.62 -6.86
N TYR A 56 1.56 16.46 -7.09
CA TYR A 56 0.78 15.76 -6.08
C TYR A 56 1.61 15.43 -4.84
N VAL A 57 2.73 14.72 -5.00
CA VAL A 57 3.62 14.30 -3.90
C VAL A 57 4.15 15.51 -3.14
N THR A 58 4.65 16.53 -3.84
CA THR A 58 5.19 17.74 -3.20
C THR A 58 4.14 18.45 -2.36
N ARG A 59 2.92 18.62 -2.86
CA ARG A 59 1.84 19.29 -2.09
C ARG A 59 1.50 18.53 -0.82
N ILE A 60 1.40 17.19 -0.88
CA ILE A 60 1.15 16.38 0.31
C ILE A 60 2.28 16.54 1.32
N VAL A 61 3.55 16.40 0.89
CA VAL A 61 4.70 16.55 1.80
C VAL A 61 4.76 17.96 2.41
N THR A 62 4.47 19.02 1.65
CA THR A 62 4.42 20.39 2.17
C THR A 62 3.31 20.56 3.21
N LEU A 63 2.12 19.97 3.01
CA LEU A 63 1.05 19.97 4.02
C LEU A 63 1.47 19.27 5.30
N GLU A 64 2.09 18.09 5.20
CA GLU A 64 2.53 17.35 6.38
C GLU A 64 3.63 18.10 7.15
N ARG A 65 4.53 18.79 6.44
CA ARG A 65 5.51 19.70 7.05
C ARG A 65 4.83 20.87 7.79
N ALA A 66 3.84 21.51 7.19
CA ALA A 66 3.09 22.60 7.84
C ALA A 66 2.35 22.12 9.09
N LYS A 67 1.67 20.96 9.02
CA LYS A 67 1.01 20.33 10.17
C LYS A 67 1.99 20.01 11.30
N ALA A 68 3.19 19.52 10.98
CA ALA A 68 4.22 19.27 11.98
C ALA A 68 4.69 20.54 12.68
N VAL A 69 4.78 21.67 11.97
CA VAL A 69 5.04 22.98 12.58
C VAL A 69 3.90 23.35 13.53
N THR A 70 2.63 23.18 13.13
CA THR A 70 1.46 23.45 13.99
C THR A 70 1.48 22.66 15.29
N LEU A 71 2.00 21.43 15.28
CA LEU A 71 2.11 20.60 16.49
C LEU A 71 3.12 21.15 17.52
N VAL A 72 4.12 21.92 17.08
CA VAL A 72 5.16 22.51 17.96
C VAL A 72 4.92 23.98 18.25
N ASP A 73 4.52 24.75 17.24
CA ASP A 73 4.14 26.16 17.33
C ASP A 73 2.85 26.36 16.53
N ARG A 74 1.73 26.39 17.25
CA ARG A 74 0.40 26.52 16.67
C ARG A 74 0.22 27.82 15.90
N THR A 75 0.68 28.95 16.44
CA THR A 75 0.49 30.26 15.81
C THR A 75 1.21 30.32 14.47
N THR A 76 2.47 29.88 14.44
CA THR A 76 3.24 29.83 13.20
C THR A 76 2.66 28.81 12.23
N GLY A 77 2.30 27.62 12.70
CA GLY A 77 1.72 26.57 11.88
C GLY A 77 0.38 26.96 11.23
N ASP A 78 -0.53 27.57 12.00
CA ASP A 78 -1.82 28.05 11.49
C ASP A 78 -1.61 29.14 10.42
N ALA A 79 -0.71 30.10 10.65
CA ALA A 79 -0.36 31.11 9.65
C ALA A 79 0.21 30.51 8.35
N LEU A 80 0.99 29.43 8.46
CA LEU A 80 1.51 28.69 7.30
C LEU A 80 0.41 27.96 6.55
N LEU A 81 -0.51 27.28 7.27
CA LEU A 81 -1.64 26.59 6.66
C LEU A 81 -2.59 27.57 5.95
N ASP A 82 -2.87 28.72 6.54
CA ASP A 82 -3.64 29.79 5.93
C ASP A 82 -2.95 30.34 4.67
N SER A 83 -1.63 30.53 4.75
CA SER A 83 -0.82 30.96 3.59
C SER A 83 -0.85 29.93 2.46
N LEU A 84 -0.79 28.63 2.77
CA LEU A 84 -0.90 27.55 1.78
C LEU A 84 -2.30 27.50 1.17
N ALA A 85 -3.35 27.64 1.97
CA ALA A 85 -4.72 27.70 1.50
C ALA A 85 -4.92 28.87 0.53
N ALA A 86 -4.43 30.06 0.89
CA ALA A 86 -4.49 31.24 0.03
C ALA A 86 -3.66 31.07 -1.26
N ALA A 87 -2.45 30.51 -1.16
CA ALA A 87 -1.56 30.34 -2.31
C ALA A 87 -2.05 29.29 -3.30
N TRP A 88 -2.69 28.22 -2.84
CA TRP A 88 -3.18 27.17 -3.72
C TRP A 88 -4.59 27.46 -4.24
N GLY A 89 -5.39 28.23 -3.50
CA GLY A 89 -6.75 28.63 -3.86
C GLY A 89 -7.75 27.47 -3.87
N ASP A 90 -8.99 27.76 -4.24
CA ASP A 90 -10.12 26.83 -4.09
C ASP A 90 -10.02 25.60 -5.02
N SER A 91 -9.40 25.77 -6.19
CA SER A 91 -9.17 24.66 -7.15
C SER A 91 -7.92 23.83 -6.83
N SER A 92 -7.31 24.04 -5.67
CA SER A 92 -6.08 23.34 -5.26
C SER A 92 -6.28 21.85 -5.14
N LEU A 93 -7.38 21.41 -4.51
CA LEU A 93 -7.70 20.01 -4.33
C LEU A 93 -7.89 19.31 -5.67
N GLU A 94 -8.75 19.85 -6.53
CA GLU A 94 -9.02 19.32 -7.87
C GLU A 94 -7.72 19.21 -8.68
N ARG A 95 -6.91 20.27 -8.72
CA ARG A 95 -5.61 20.27 -9.44
C ARG A 95 -4.60 19.29 -8.85
N THR A 96 -4.64 19.07 -7.54
CA THR A 96 -3.78 18.08 -6.87
C THR A 96 -4.20 16.67 -7.24
N LEU A 97 -5.51 16.39 -7.19
CA LEU A 97 -6.07 15.08 -7.54
C LEU A 97 -5.94 14.78 -9.04
N ALA A 98 -5.99 15.78 -9.91
CA ALA A 98 -5.70 15.63 -11.34
C ALA A 98 -4.26 15.17 -11.62
N GLY A 99 -3.34 15.35 -10.67
CA GLY A 99 -1.98 14.81 -10.73
C GLY A 99 -1.88 13.32 -10.36
N MET A 100 -2.96 12.74 -9.83
CA MET A 100 -3.01 11.32 -9.50
C MET A 100 -3.25 10.50 -10.77
N THR A 101 -2.43 9.47 -10.97
CA THR A 101 -2.61 8.54 -12.09
C THR A 101 -3.87 7.69 -11.92
N THR A 102 -4.55 7.41 -13.02
CA THR A 102 -5.69 6.47 -13.05
C THR A 102 -5.26 5.02 -13.27
N ASP A 103 -3.98 4.77 -13.59
CA ASP A 103 -3.43 3.42 -13.66
C ASP A 103 -3.25 2.87 -12.24
N PRO A 104 -3.94 1.77 -11.87
CA PRO A 104 -3.92 1.23 -10.51
C PRO A 104 -2.53 0.76 -10.07
N VAL A 105 -1.70 0.27 -11.00
CA VAL A 105 -0.34 -0.20 -10.69
C VAL A 105 0.52 1.00 -10.35
N ARG A 106 0.51 2.01 -11.22
CA ARG A 106 1.25 3.25 -11.01
C ARG A 106 0.78 4.01 -9.76
N ALA A 107 -0.52 4.01 -9.48
CA ALA A 107 -1.07 4.66 -8.28
C ALA A 107 -0.54 4.03 -6.99
N ARG A 108 -0.42 2.70 -6.97
CA ARG A 108 0.19 1.97 -5.85
C ARG A 108 1.65 2.38 -5.66
N GLN A 109 2.43 2.38 -6.73
CA GLN A 109 3.84 2.77 -6.69
C GLN A 109 4.06 4.22 -6.20
N VAL A 110 3.21 5.17 -6.65
CA VAL A 110 3.25 6.56 -6.18
C VAL A 110 2.89 6.63 -4.69
N ASN A 111 1.90 5.86 -4.24
CA ASN A 111 1.52 5.83 -2.83
C ASN A 111 2.63 5.21 -1.95
N GLU A 112 3.28 4.15 -2.39
CA GLU A 112 4.42 3.54 -1.69
C GLU A 112 5.63 4.49 -1.64
N LEU A 113 5.89 5.23 -2.73
CA LEU A 113 6.88 6.31 -2.72
C LEU A 113 6.51 7.42 -1.73
N LEU A 114 5.25 7.86 -1.70
CA LEU A 114 4.78 8.87 -0.76
C LEU A 114 4.96 8.41 0.69
N GLN A 115 4.64 7.16 1.01
CA GLN A 115 4.88 6.60 2.34
C GLN A 115 6.35 6.63 2.71
N ARG A 116 7.26 6.20 1.81
CA ARG A 116 8.70 6.27 2.04
C ARG A 116 9.20 7.68 2.28
N LEU A 117 8.69 8.64 1.53
CA LEU A 117 9.02 10.07 1.69
C LEU A 117 8.57 10.56 3.07
N LEU A 118 7.34 10.27 3.48
CA LEU A 118 6.83 10.68 4.79
C LEU A 118 7.59 10.00 5.94
N THR A 119 7.98 8.74 5.80
CA THR A 119 8.85 8.06 6.76
C THR A 119 10.24 8.69 6.84
N ALA A 120 10.86 9.03 5.70
CA ALA A 120 12.14 9.74 5.67
C ALA A 120 12.04 11.14 6.30
N GLU A 121 10.91 11.81 6.12
CA GLU A 121 10.61 13.11 6.73
C GLU A 121 10.29 12.99 8.22
N GLN A 122 9.81 11.85 8.72
CA GLN A 122 9.34 11.70 10.11
C GLN A 122 10.36 12.20 11.14
N ASP A 123 11.64 11.85 10.96
CA ASP A 123 12.73 12.32 11.82
C ASP A 123 12.88 13.86 11.78
N SER A 124 12.68 14.46 10.62
CA SER A 124 12.70 15.91 10.43
C SER A 124 11.47 16.60 11.02
N LEU A 125 10.29 15.99 10.87
CA LEU A 125 9.02 16.50 11.37
C LEU A 125 8.94 16.43 12.90
N VAL A 126 9.53 15.39 13.51
CA VAL A 126 9.48 15.17 14.96
C VAL A 126 10.60 15.92 15.70
N LYS A 127 11.83 15.91 15.19
CA LYS A 127 12.99 16.43 15.94
C LYS A 127 13.17 17.94 15.81
N ALA A 128 12.79 18.53 14.68
CA ALA A 128 12.91 19.96 14.44
C ALA A 128 11.99 20.41 13.29
N PRO A 129 10.67 20.47 13.50
CA PRO A 129 9.79 21.07 12.52
C PRO A 129 10.11 22.56 12.41
N ARG A 130 10.54 23.00 11.23
CA ARG A 130 10.95 24.38 10.97
C ARG A 130 10.24 24.93 9.73
N PRO A 131 9.75 26.19 9.78
CA PRO A 131 9.06 26.81 8.65
C PRO A 131 9.90 26.89 7.36
N ASP A 132 11.21 27.09 7.49
CA ASP A 132 12.15 27.17 6.36
C ASP A 132 12.22 25.88 5.54
N ARG A 133 11.79 24.75 6.11
CA ARG A 133 11.80 23.45 5.43
C ARG A 133 10.56 23.16 4.60
N LEU A 134 9.54 24.02 4.58
CA LEU A 134 8.33 23.79 3.78
C LEU A 134 8.64 23.53 2.30
N GLN A 135 9.63 24.26 1.75
CA GLN A 135 10.08 24.17 0.37
C GLN A 135 11.38 23.38 0.20
N ALA A 136 11.84 22.66 1.24
CA ALA A 136 13.02 21.84 1.12
C ALA A 136 12.82 20.76 0.05
N PRO A 137 13.86 20.43 -0.73
CA PRO A 137 13.76 19.39 -1.75
C PRO A 137 13.29 18.06 -1.15
N LEU A 138 12.63 17.24 -1.96
CA LEU A 138 12.22 15.90 -1.53
C LEU A 138 13.47 15.05 -1.23
N PRO A 139 13.44 14.21 -0.18
CA PRO A 139 14.52 13.27 0.09
C PRO A 139 14.79 12.37 -1.12
N THR A 140 16.06 12.30 -1.54
CA THR A 140 16.49 11.43 -2.65
C THR A 140 16.91 10.05 -2.17
N THR A 141 17.30 9.92 -0.91
CA THR A 141 17.57 8.66 -0.22
C THR A 141 16.36 8.28 0.61
N LEU A 142 15.72 7.17 0.26
CA LEU A 142 14.49 6.73 0.89
C LEU A 142 14.69 5.40 1.64
N PRO A 143 14.09 5.23 2.83
CA PRO A 143 14.07 3.94 3.49
C PRO A 143 13.29 2.93 2.65
N GLU A 144 13.74 1.68 2.64
CA GLU A 144 12.99 0.58 2.04
C GLU A 144 11.81 0.23 2.96
N ILE A 145 10.57 0.24 2.46
CA ILE A 145 9.42 -0.26 3.21
C ILE A 145 9.54 -1.78 3.15
N ARG A 146 9.92 -2.41 4.26
CA ARG A 146 9.77 -3.86 4.34
C ARG A 146 8.28 -4.15 4.29
N PRO A 147 7.80 -4.98 3.35
CA PRO A 147 6.44 -5.49 3.46
C PRO A 147 6.37 -6.16 4.82
N GLU A 148 5.47 -5.69 5.67
CA GLU A 148 5.25 -6.34 6.95
C GLU A 148 4.99 -7.80 6.62
N SER A 149 5.92 -8.66 7.07
CA SER A 149 5.75 -10.11 7.05
C SER A 149 4.32 -10.34 7.50
N GLN A 150 3.46 -10.80 6.60
CA GLN A 150 2.09 -11.18 6.92
C GLN A 150 2.21 -12.20 8.04
N SER A 151 2.11 -11.71 9.27
CA SER A 151 2.25 -12.50 10.47
C SER A 151 0.97 -13.31 10.51
N GLY A 152 1.05 -14.52 9.96
CA GLY A 152 0.01 -15.52 10.08
C GLY A 152 -0.24 -15.74 11.57
N TYR A 153 -1.33 -15.16 12.04
CA TYR A 153 -2.03 -15.56 13.25
C TYR A 153 -3.41 -16.06 12.82
#